data_AF-A0A0M9EFU6-F1
#
_entry.id   AF-A0A0M9EFU6-F1
#
_cell.length_a   1.000
_cell.length_b   1.000
_cell.length_c   1.000
_cell.angle_alpha   90.00
_cell.angle_beta   90.00
_cell.angle_gamma   90.00
#
_symmetry.space_group_name_H-M   'P 1'
#
loop_
_entity.id
_entity.type
_entity.pdbx_description
1 polymer ?
#
loop_
_entity_poly.entity_id
_entity_poly.type
_entity_poly.pdbx_seq_one_letter_code
_entity_poly.pdbx_strand_id
1 'polypeptide(L)'
;MANSWHVDWLKEGVANWNKRRKRVSFEPDLAGLNFFEVLPPDFRDEPKTSRYFEKIDLSGANLRGADLSRLNFSRAKFDHAQLSEADLTRSNFEQAKFVGADLSGVSFEGSYLTSVEFELSNLTETSFAGADCDQITVIGIQLTSTQRNQIGPQAVREYSSRALYRKAMYLEPSTRYSRTAAVADEAVVADEKDERTKKNAYEVFFGTTRNPIFRQGKIDDFGTEQGSSTRYGIAKVIVPEGHRLGGIGRRLWRSLLNKKSTSLRLEDLMALNSDLFFLTLSEVSRAGGRNQRPTIFVHGFNTSFEAAVLRAAQFGHDLGVAQGIGLFSWPSMGKKRGYASDEAAAERNKYALSEFIEGFVDAFPENGVNLVAHSMGCRCLLGAIENLESRNPKAAKSIHQVILAAADVDVGIMPRQGTFAVSSADRATSYVGDKDIALRLSGLLHGFDRVGLVPPAFTMPGLDTVLVNDTDLGPLAHGYIAQSRAVLADIHALLSSNDPPEIRFSLGEHVIGGTRIWKIAD
;
A
#
# COMPACT_ATOMS: atom_id res chain seq x y z
N MET A 1 -16.83 18.42 -10.52
CA MET A 1 -17.20 17.79 -9.23
C MET A 1 -15.97 17.08 -8.71
N ALA A 2 -15.64 17.23 -7.43
CA ALA A 2 -14.46 16.65 -6.82
C ALA A 2 -14.40 15.12 -6.95
N ASN A 3 -13.20 14.57 -7.03
CA ASN A 3 -12.99 13.13 -7.04
C ASN A 3 -13.35 12.53 -5.68
N SER A 4 -14.25 11.54 -5.66
CA SER A 4 -14.76 10.94 -4.42
C SER A 4 -13.68 10.33 -3.53
N TRP A 5 -12.66 9.71 -4.11
CA TRP A 5 -11.53 9.14 -3.34
C TRP A 5 -10.71 10.22 -2.65
N HIS A 6 -10.46 11.35 -3.33
CA HIS A 6 -9.72 12.45 -2.74
C HIS A 6 -10.50 13.07 -1.58
N VAL A 7 -11.82 13.21 -1.73
CA VAL A 7 -12.69 13.67 -0.64
C VAL A 7 -12.64 12.70 0.55
N ASP A 8 -12.70 11.39 0.30
CA ASP A 8 -12.63 10.39 1.37
C ASP A 8 -11.26 10.36 2.08
N TRP A 9 -10.16 10.52 1.34
CA TRP A 9 -8.83 10.66 1.95
C TRP A 9 -8.68 11.93 2.77
N LEU A 10 -9.36 13.01 2.40
CA LEU A 10 -9.36 14.25 3.15
C LEU A 10 -10.14 14.09 4.49
N LYS A 11 -11.19 13.26 4.51
CA LYS A 11 -11.93 12.88 5.73
C LYS A 11 -11.10 12.04 6.70
N GLU A 12 -10.04 11.38 6.24
CA GLU A 12 -9.08 10.67 7.12
C GLU A 12 -8.17 11.63 7.92
N GLY A 13 -8.26 12.95 7.65
CA GLY A 13 -7.54 14.00 8.35
C GLY A 13 -6.16 14.34 7.75
N VAL A 14 -5.70 15.56 8.04
CA VAL A 14 -4.49 16.16 7.45
C VAL A 14 -3.23 15.32 7.64
N ALA A 15 -3.08 14.66 8.78
CA ALA A 15 -1.90 13.82 9.03
C ALA A 15 -1.79 12.66 8.02
N ASN A 16 -2.91 12.00 7.70
CA ASN A 16 -2.94 10.91 6.72
C ASN A 16 -2.86 11.46 5.29
N TRP A 17 -3.53 12.58 5.01
CA TRP A 17 -3.43 13.29 3.73
C TRP A 17 -1.97 13.62 3.38
N ASN A 18 -1.29 14.37 4.24
CA ASN A 18 0.10 14.79 4.04
C ASN A 18 1.05 13.58 3.96
N LYS A 19 0.77 12.52 4.73
CA LYS A 19 1.56 11.28 4.66
C LYS A 19 1.40 10.58 3.31
N ARG A 20 0.17 10.53 2.77
CA ARG A 20 -0.12 9.97 1.44
C ARG A 20 0.60 10.78 0.37
N ARG A 21 0.54 12.12 0.43
CA ARG A 21 1.25 13.03 -0.48
C ARG A 21 2.77 12.84 -0.52
N LYS A 22 3.37 12.39 0.60
CA LYS A 22 4.82 12.08 0.66
C LYS A 22 5.19 10.72 0.09
N ARG A 23 4.22 9.82 -0.09
CA ARG A 23 4.45 8.44 -0.52
C ARG A 23 3.97 8.16 -1.94
N VAL A 24 2.87 8.78 -2.33
CA VAL A 24 2.20 8.56 -3.60
C VAL A 24 2.10 9.91 -4.28
N SER A 25 2.62 9.97 -5.51
CA SER A 25 2.44 11.14 -6.37
C SER A 25 1.03 11.09 -6.96
N PHE A 26 0.21 12.10 -6.66
CA PHE A 26 -1.09 12.28 -7.30
C PHE A 26 -1.46 13.76 -7.32
N GLU A 27 -2.25 14.16 -8.31
CA GLU A 27 -2.81 15.52 -8.42
C GLU A 27 -4.21 15.53 -7.77
N PRO A 28 -4.41 16.22 -6.63
CA PRO A 28 -5.71 16.20 -5.98
C PRO A 28 -6.77 16.97 -6.75
N ASP A 29 -7.76 16.28 -7.31
CA ASP A 29 -8.98 16.91 -7.81
C ASP A 29 -10.04 17.10 -6.70
N LEU A 30 -10.18 18.34 -6.24
CA LEU A 30 -11.09 18.80 -5.19
C LEU A 30 -11.99 19.96 -5.71
N ALA A 31 -12.19 20.06 -7.03
CA ALA A 31 -12.92 21.16 -7.63
C ALA A 31 -14.40 21.20 -7.19
N GLY A 32 -14.85 22.39 -6.79
CA GLY A 32 -16.21 22.64 -6.30
C GLY A 32 -16.52 22.02 -4.93
N LEU A 33 -15.54 21.44 -4.23
CA LEU A 33 -15.76 20.83 -2.92
C LEU A 33 -16.08 21.89 -1.88
N ASN A 34 -17.10 21.65 -1.06
CA ASN A 34 -17.30 22.38 0.18
C ASN A 34 -16.50 21.72 1.32
N PHE A 35 -15.42 22.38 1.76
CA PHE A 35 -14.55 21.84 2.80
C PHE A 35 -15.21 21.79 4.19
N PHE A 36 -16.27 22.57 4.43
CA PHE A 36 -17.05 22.49 5.67
C PHE A 36 -17.75 21.12 5.80
N GLU A 37 -18.20 20.54 4.68
CA GLU A 37 -18.85 19.22 4.69
C GLU A 37 -17.89 18.08 5.06
N VAL A 38 -16.59 18.29 4.85
CA VAL A 38 -15.54 17.33 5.19
C VAL A 38 -15.19 17.36 6.67
N LEU A 39 -15.50 18.44 7.39
CA LEU A 39 -15.25 18.51 8.83
C LEU A 39 -16.04 17.42 9.58
N PRO A 40 -15.40 16.67 10.48
CA PRO A 40 -16.12 15.84 11.43
C PRO A 40 -17.07 16.70 12.29
N PRO A 41 -18.19 16.15 12.79
CA PRO A 41 -19.18 16.91 13.56
C PRO A 41 -18.57 17.77 14.67
N ASP A 42 -17.61 17.22 15.42
CA ASP A 42 -16.94 17.88 16.56
C ASP A 42 -16.09 19.12 16.17
N PHE A 43 -15.84 19.34 14.87
CA PHE A 43 -15.06 20.47 14.37
C PHE A 43 -15.91 21.53 13.66
N ARG A 44 -17.25 21.37 13.61
CA ARG A 44 -18.16 22.26 12.90
C ARG A 44 -18.65 23.45 13.72
N ASP A 45 -18.55 23.40 15.04
CA ASP A 45 -19.03 24.48 15.92
C ASP A 45 -18.15 25.73 15.83
N GLU A 46 -16.83 25.56 15.71
CA GLU A 46 -15.87 26.66 15.52
C GLU A 46 -14.85 26.33 14.39
N PRO A 47 -15.29 26.31 13.13
CA PRO A 47 -14.47 25.82 12.02
C PRO A 47 -13.24 26.71 11.73
N LYS A 48 -13.28 27.99 12.09
CA LYS A 48 -12.19 28.97 11.89
C LYS A 48 -11.09 28.88 12.96
N THR A 49 -11.36 28.30 14.12
CA THR A 49 -10.37 28.03 15.19
C THR A 49 -9.96 26.56 15.23
N SER A 50 -10.76 25.69 14.61
CA SER A 50 -10.44 24.28 14.38
C SER A 50 -9.04 24.10 13.82
N ARG A 51 -8.30 23.11 14.34
CA ARG A 51 -6.99 22.71 13.82
C ARG A 51 -7.08 21.65 12.71
N TYR A 52 -8.28 21.36 12.22
CA TYR A 52 -8.50 20.20 11.35
C TYR A 52 -7.73 20.29 10.03
N PHE A 53 -7.75 21.45 9.35
CA PHE A 53 -7.02 21.69 8.09
C PHE A 53 -5.67 22.40 8.28
N GLU A 54 -5.23 22.60 9.53
CA GLU A 54 -3.96 23.23 9.83
C GLU A 54 -2.79 22.43 9.23
N LYS A 55 -1.86 23.12 8.53
CA LYS A 55 -0.69 22.52 7.85
C LYS A 55 -1.01 21.53 6.73
N ILE A 56 -2.21 21.56 6.16
CA ILE A 56 -2.54 20.70 5.03
C ILE A 56 -1.68 21.01 3.80
N ASP A 57 -1.25 19.98 3.09
CA ASP A 57 -0.53 20.08 1.83
C ASP A 57 -1.48 19.86 0.63
N LEU A 58 -1.99 20.97 0.09
CA LEU A 58 -2.85 21.02 -1.09
C LEU A 58 -2.07 21.42 -2.34
N SER A 59 -0.75 21.21 -2.36
CA SER A 59 0.08 21.56 -3.52
C SER A 59 -0.41 20.83 -4.78
N GLY A 60 -0.44 21.48 -5.94
CA GLY A 60 -0.90 20.92 -7.22
C GLY A 60 -2.39 20.54 -7.25
N ALA A 61 -3.18 20.86 -6.22
CA ALA A 61 -4.59 20.50 -6.18
C ALA A 61 -5.41 21.36 -7.15
N ASN A 62 -6.34 20.73 -7.86
CA ASN A 62 -7.43 21.41 -8.54
C ASN A 62 -8.50 21.77 -7.51
N LEU A 63 -8.57 23.05 -7.14
CA LEU A 63 -9.50 23.64 -6.16
C LEU A 63 -10.43 24.66 -6.82
N ARG A 64 -10.59 24.62 -8.17
CA ARG A 64 -11.44 25.57 -8.88
C ARG A 64 -12.87 25.54 -8.34
N GLY A 65 -13.40 26.72 -8.02
CA GLY A 65 -14.75 26.88 -7.46
C GLY A 65 -14.98 26.20 -6.09
N ALA A 66 -13.94 25.71 -5.42
CA ALA A 66 -14.09 25.10 -4.11
C ALA A 66 -14.44 26.14 -3.04
N ASP A 67 -15.25 25.74 -2.05
CA ASP A 67 -15.59 26.56 -0.89
C ASP A 67 -14.65 26.20 0.27
N LEU A 68 -13.70 27.10 0.51
CA LEU A 68 -12.74 27.08 1.61
C LEU A 68 -13.09 28.16 2.65
N SER A 69 -14.30 28.74 2.60
CA SER A 69 -14.67 29.90 3.40
C SER A 69 -14.91 29.56 4.87
N ARG A 70 -14.59 30.48 5.77
CA ARG A 70 -14.80 30.36 7.24
C ARG A 70 -14.05 29.18 7.90
N LEU A 71 -12.98 28.71 7.30
CA LEU A 71 -12.16 27.59 7.78
C LEU A 71 -10.76 28.04 8.22
N ASN A 72 -10.02 27.13 8.85
CA ASN A 72 -8.63 27.35 9.24
C ASN A 72 -7.65 26.54 8.38
N PHE A 73 -6.94 27.23 7.49
CA PHE A 73 -5.84 26.74 6.67
C PHE A 73 -4.48 27.35 7.07
N SER A 74 -4.34 27.73 8.33
CA SER A 74 -3.05 28.24 8.83
C SER A 74 -1.93 27.23 8.53
N ARG A 75 -0.81 27.76 8.04
CA ARG A 75 0.40 27.01 7.66
C ARG A 75 0.20 25.99 6.53
N ALA A 76 -0.92 26.07 5.79
CA ALA A 76 -1.18 25.20 4.66
C ALA A 76 -0.27 25.52 3.46
N LYS A 77 -0.08 24.54 2.58
CA LYS A 77 0.63 24.70 1.31
C LYS A 77 -0.34 24.58 0.14
N PHE A 78 -0.30 25.55 -0.75
CA PHE A 78 -1.08 25.60 -1.98
C PHE A 78 -0.16 25.74 -3.20
N ASP A 79 1.06 25.22 -3.11
CA ASP A 79 2.07 25.38 -4.16
C ASP A 79 1.55 24.76 -5.46
N HIS A 80 1.49 25.51 -6.55
CA HIS A 80 0.94 25.11 -7.85
C HIS A 80 -0.54 24.70 -7.84
N ALA A 81 -1.30 25.05 -6.79
CA ALA A 81 -2.74 24.77 -6.73
C ALA A 81 -3.54 25.67 -7.69
N GLN A 82 -4.62 25.14 -8.24
CA GLN A 82 -5.55 25.85 -9.12
C GLN A 82 -6.75 26.33 -8.29
N LEU A 83 -6.77 27.59 -7.89
CA LEU A 83 -7.76 28.19 -7.00
C LEU A 83 -8.66 29.23 -7.70
N SER A 84 -8.62 29.33 -9.02
CA SER A 84 -9.50 30.23 -9.76
C SER A 84 -10.97 30.00 -9.36
N GLU A 85 -11.69 31.08 -9.03
CA GLU A 85 -13.09 31.06 -8.59
C GLU A 85 -13.37 30.38 -7.23
N ALA A 86 -12.35 29.95 -6.47
CA ALA A 86 -12.59 29.43 -5.12
C ALA A 86 -13.02 30.53 -4.14
N ASP A 87 -13.89 30.16 -3.18
CA ASP A 87 -14.28 31.03 -2.08
C ASP A 87 -13.28 30.87 -0.93
N LEU A 88 -12.39 31.86 -0.78
CA LEU A 88 -11.42 31.94 0.30
C LEU A 88 -11.83 32.93 1.40
N THR A 89 -13.08 33.39 1.40
CA THR A 89 -13.52 34.48 2.27
C THR A 89 -13.63 34.04 3.73
N ARG A 90 -13.36 34.97 4.65
CA ARG A 90 -13.51 34.80 6.09
C ARG A 90 -12.72 33.63 6.69
N SER A 91 -11.67 33.17 6.03
CA SER A 91 -10.84 32.03 6.47
C SER A 91 -9.54 32.48 7.14
N ASN A 92 -8.85 31.55 7.79
CA ASN A 92 -7.51 31.78 8.34
C ASN A 92 -6.46 31.14 7.43
N PHE A 93 -5.59 31.94 6.82
CA PHE A 93 -4.44 31.48 6.02
C PHE A 93 -3.12 31.92 6.64
N GLU A 94 -3.07 32.24 7.93
CA GLU A 94 -1.84 32.65 8.62
C GLU A 94 -0.67 31.71 8.26
N GLN A 95 0.45 32.26 7.78
CA GLN A 95 1.64 31.52 7.36
C GLN A 95 1.43 30.49 6.24
N ALA A 96 0.35 30.58 5.47
CA ALA A 96 0.15 29.74 4.29
C ALA A 96 1.08 30.14 3.15
N LYS A 97 1.36 29.18 2.26
CA LYS A 97 2.21 29.38 1.08
C LYS A 97 1.44 29.14 -0.21
N PHE A 98 1.60 30.06 -1.15
CA PHE A 98 1.06 30.01 -2.49
C PHE A 98 2.22 30.22 -3.48
N VAL A 99 3.02 29.17 -3.70
CA VAL A 99 4.10 29.21 -4.70
C VAL A 99 3.56 28.75 -6.05
N GLY A 100 3.51 29.62 -7.06
CA GLY A 100 3.03 29.27 -8.41
C GLY A 100 1.54 28.92 -8.48
N ALA A 101 0.75 29.33 -7.49
CA ALA A 101 -0.68 29.05 -7.42
C ALA A 101 -1.48 29.97 -8.35
N ASP A 102 -2.61 29.47 -8.85
CA ASP A 102 -3.54 30.27 -9.64
C ASP A 102 -4.67 30.81 -8.77
N LEU A 103 -4.60 32.09 -8.38
CA LEU A 103 -5.56 32.78 -7.50
C LEU A 103 -6.41 33.80 -8.29
N SER A 104 -6.50 33.64 -9.61
CA SER A 104 -7.17 34.63 -10.45
C SER A 104 -8.65 34.81 -10.07
N GLY A 105 -9.07 36.06 -9.90
CA GLY A 105 -10.46 36.42 -9.56
C GLY A 105 -10.91 36.05 -8.13
N VAL A 106 -10.01 35.60 -7.26
CA VAL A 106 -10.34 35.21 -5.88
C VAL A 106 -10.49 36.43 -4.96
N SER A 107 -11.39 36.35 -3.99
CA SER A 107 -11.54 37.33 -2.90
C SER A 107 -11.05 36.77 -1.55
N PHE A 108 -10.21 37.54 -0.85
CA PHE A 108 -9.80 37.26 0.53
C PHE A 108 -10.60 38.05 1.58
N GLU A 109 -11.79 38.55 1.25
CA GLU A 109 -12.59 39.37 2.17
C GLU A 109 -12.80 38.72 3.56
N GLY A 110 -12.41 39.44 4.62
CA GLY A 110 -12.54 38.98 6.01
C GLY A 110 -11.58 37.87 6.43
N SER A 111 -10.61 37.52 5.57
CA SER A 111 -9.63 36.46 5.84
C SER A 111 -8.40 36.99 6.57
N TYR A 112 -7.74 36.11 7.32
CA TYR A 112 -6.46 36.40 7.97
C TYR A 112 -5.31 35.95 7.08
N LEU A 113 -4.48 36.89 6.65
CA LEU A 113 -3.33 36.68 5.75
C LEU A 113 -1.98 37.00 6.40
N THR A 114 -1.93 37.01 7.73
CA THR A 114 -0.70 37.31 8.48
C THR A 114 0.44 36.36 8.07
N SER A 115 1.59 36.93 7.68
CA SER A 115 2.78 36.19 7.26
C SER A 115 2.57 35.22 6.08
N VAL A 116 1.59 35.48 5.20
CA VAL A 116 1.39 34.69 3.97
C VAL A 116 2.49 34.95 2.94
N GLU A 117 2.89 33.90 2.23
CA GLU A 117 3.86 33.96 1.13
C GLU A 117 3.18 33.72 -0.21
N PHE A 118 3.21 34.72 -1.09
CA PHE A 118 2.86 34.59 -2.50
C PHE A 118 4.16 34.65 -3.33
N GLU A 119 4.51 33.55 -4.00
CA GLU A 119 5.67 33.52 -4.89
C GLU A 119 5.22 33.06 -6.26
N LEU A 120 5.54 33.81 -7.32
CA LEU A 120 5.23 33.44 -8.71
C LEU A 120 3.75 33.06 -8.97
N SER A 121 2.85 33.46 -8.08
CA SER A 121 1.41 33.18 -8.14
C SER A 121 0.70 34.14 -9.09
N ASN A 122 -0.36 33.64 -9.74
CA ASN A 122 -1.24 34.47 -10.54
C ASN A 122 -2.23 35.20 -9.63
N LEU A 123 -1.99 36.50 -9.40
CA LEU A 123 -2.87 37.37 -8.62
C LEU A 123 -3.76 38.28 -9.49
N THR A 124 -4.01 37.90 -10.75
CA THR A 124 -4.85 38.68 -11.67
C THR A 124 -6.27 38.77 -11.11
N GLU A 125 -6.80 39.99 -10.97
CA GLU A 125 -8.14 40.24 -10.42
C GLU A 125 -8.37 39.75 -8.96
N THR A 126 -7.32 39.33 -8.25
CA THR A 126 -7.43 38.97 -6.84
C THR A 126 -7.67 40.20 -5.96
N SER A 127 -8.65 40.12 -5.07
CA SER A 127 -9.03 41.19 -4.13
C SER A 127 -8.56 40.87 -2.70
N PHE A 128 -7.90 41.84 -2.08
CA PHE A 128 -7.50 41.82 -0.66
C PHE A 128 -8.39 42.72 0.21
N ALA A 129 -9.50 43.24 -0.33
CA ALA A 129 -10.37 44.17 0.39
C ALA A 129 -10.93 43.54 1.68
N GLY A 130 -10.70 44.20 2.82
CA GLY A 130 -11.19 43.74 4.12
C GLY A 130 -10.48 42.50 4.67
N ALA A 131 -9.38 42.06 4.04
CA ALA A 131 -8.50 41.03 4.60
C ALA A 131 -7.55 41.64 5.64
N ASP A 132 -7.24 40.88 6.68
CA ASP A 132 -6.18 41.23 7.64
C ASP A 132 -4.83 40.87 7.03
N CYS A 133 -4.19 41.87 6.44
CA CYS A 133 -2.90 41.76 5.80
C CYS A 133 -1.84 42.30 6.75
N ASP A 134 -1.02 41.42 7.32
CA ASP A 134 0.19 41.81 8.06
C ASP A 134 1.36 40.93 7.64
N GLN A 135 2.53 41.53 7.42
CA GLN A 135 3.76 40.81 7.04
C GLN A 135 3.63 39.89 5.81
N ILE A 136 2.80 40.24 4.83
CA ILE A 136 2.70 39.52 3.56
C ILE A 136 4.03 39.61 2.81
N THR A 137 4.48 38.47 2.29
CA THR A 137 5.67 38.39 1.44
C THR A 137 5.25 38.08 0.00
N VAL A 138 5.71 38.90 -0.94
CA VAL A 138 5.45 38.75 -2.37
C VAL A 138 6.76 38.61 -3.11
N ILE A 139 6.93 37.52 -3.88
CA ILE A 139 8.18 37.19 -4.58
C ILE A 139 7.89 36.95 -6.07
N GLY A 140 8.52 37.73 -6.94
CA GLY A 140 8.41 37.57 -8.39
C GLY A 140 7.04 37.91 -8.97
N ILE A 141 6.21 38.67 -8.24
CA ILE A 141 4.88 39.10 -8.66
C ILE A 141 4.85 40.64 -8.65
N GLN A 142 4.18 41.24 -9.64
CA GLN A 142 3.93 42.68 -9.68
C GLN A 142 2.52 42.98 -9.18
N LEU A 143 2.41 43.63 -8.02
CA LEU A 143 1.11 44.05 -7.49
C LEU A 143 0.59 45.32 -8.18
N THR A 144 -0.71 45.32 -8.50
CA THR A 144 -1.39 46.53 -8.96
C THR A 144 -1.44 47.60 -7.87
N SER A 145 -1.68 48.86 -8.25
CA SER A 145 -1.88 49.95 -7.30
C SER A 145 -3.05 49.69 -6.35
N THR A 146 -4.15 49.12 -6.88
CA THR A 146 -5.31 48.73 -6.07
C THR A 146 -4.96 47.68 -5.03
N GLN A 147 -4.23 46.62 -5.40
CA GLN A 147 -3.82 45.57 -4.47
C GLN A 147 -2.88 46.10 -3.38
N ARG A 148 -1.89 46.93 -3.74
CA ARG A 148 -1.01 47.58 -2.75
C ARG A 148 -1.79 48.47 -1.78
N ASN A 149 -2.80 49.20 -2.26
CA ASN A 149 -3.64 50.02 -1.41
C ASN A 149 -4.53 49.19 -0.47
N GLN A 150 -5.05 48.04 -0.93
CA GLN A 150 -5.85 47.13 -0.10
C GLN A 150 -5.02 46.44 0.97
N ILE A 151 -3.80 46.00 0.63
CA ILE A 151 -2.87 45.33 1.58
C ILE A 151 -2.30 46.33 2.58
N GLY A 152 -1.94 47.53 2.12
CA GLY A 152 -1.25 48.54 2.91
C GLY A 152 0.29 48.46 2.74
N PRO A 153 0.98 49.60 2.52
CA PRO A 153 2.39 49.60 2.14
C PRO A 153 3.34 49.10 3.25
N GLN A 154 2.93 49.14 4.52
CA GLN A 154 3.73 48.63 5.64
C GLN A 154 3.52 47.14 5.90
N ALA A 155 2.45 46.57 5.36
CA ALA A 155 2.06 45.18 5.55
C ALA A 155 2.67 44.24 4.49
N VAL A 156 3.23 44.77 3.40
CA VAL A 156 3.77 43.99 2.28
C VAL A 156 5.28 44.14 2.15
N ARG A 157 5.96 43.01 1.93
CA ARG A 157 7.38 42.94 1.54
C ARG A 157 7.47 42.36 0.13
N GLU A 158 7.84 43.20 -0.82
CA GLU A 158 7.92 42.83 -2.24
C GLU A 158 9.37 42.56 -2.66
N TYR A 159 9.60 41.44 -3.32
CA TYR A 159 10.89 41.05 -3.88
C TYR A 159 10.70 40.66 -5.34
N SER A 160 11.50 41.18 -6.26
CA SER A 160 11.38 40.82 -7.68
C SER A 160 11.88 39.41 -8.01
N SER A 161 12.60 38.76 -7.10
CA SER A 161 13.07 37.39 -7.27
C SER A 161 13.39 36.70 -5.94
N ARG A 162 13.42 35.37 -5.94
CA ARG A 162 13.84 34.55 -4.79
C ARG A 162 15.27 34.88 -4.36
N ALA A 163 16.17 35.19 -5.29
CA ALA A 163 17.54 35.58 -4.97
C ALA A 163 17.61 36.85 -4.10
N LEU A 164 16.81 37.87 -4.42
CA LEU A 164 16.73 39.09 -3.62
C LEU A 164 16.08 38.86 -2.25
N TYR A 165 15.03 38.04 -2.22
CA TYR A 165 14.40 37.62 -0.96
C TYR A 165 15.42 36.93 -0.04
N ARG A 166 16.19 35.95 -0.55
CA ARG A 166 17.25 35.27 0.21
C ARG A 166 18.29 36.27 0.71
N LYS A 167 18.77 37.15 -0.15
CA LYS A 167 19.75 38.18 0.23
C LYS A 167 19.24 39.09 1.35
N ALA A 168 17.97 39.50 1.30
CA ALA A 168 17.35 40.30 2.36
C ALA A 168 17.26 39.52 3.68
N MET A 169 16.84 38.24 3.63
CA MET A 169 16.79 37.36 4.80
C MET A 169 18.16 37.14 5.46
N TYR A 170 19.25 37.12 4.68
CA TYR A 170 20.62 37.00 5.21
C TYR A 170 21.16 38.29 5.85
N LEU A 171 20.61 39.45 5.50
CA LEU A 171 21.12 40.77 5.92
C LEU A 171 20.36 41.36 7.12
N GLU A 172 19.24 40.77 7.54
CA GLU A 172 18.45 41.18 8.71
C GLU A 172 19.17 40.81 10.04
N PRO A 173 19.58 41.79 10.88
CA PRO A 173 20.25 41.52 12.16
C PRO A 173 19.25 41.00 13.22
N SER A 174 19.10 39.69 13.28
CA SER A 174 18.43 38.93 14.36
C SER A 174 17.08 39.46 14.88
N THR A 175 15.98 39.06 14.26
CA THR A 175 14.80 38.64 15.03
C THR A 175 14.74 37.12 15.04
N ARG A 176 14.48 36.54 16.22
CA ARG A 176 14.35 35.09 16.42
C ARG A 176 13.08 34.55 15.74
N TYR A 177 13.03 34.58 14.42
CA TYR A 177 12.25 33.59 13.69
C TYR A 177 13.14 32.35 13.52
N SER A 178 12.62 31.23 14.00
CA SER A 178 13.33 29.97 14.19
C SER A 178 14.32 29.66 13.06
N ARG A 179 15.55 29.34 13.46
CA ARG A 179 16.67 28.82 12.64
C ARG A 179 16.36 27.51 11.90
N THR A 180 15.09 27.16 11.72
CA THR A 180 14.59 25.94 11.07
C THR A 180 13.90 26.20 9.73
N ALA A 181 13.70 27.45 9.28
CA ALA A 181 13.00 27.74 8.02
C ALA A 181 13.89 28.19 6.85
N ALA A 182 15.04 28.83 7.12
CA ALA A 182 15.89 29.42 6.07
C ALA A 182 17.04 28.53 5.57
N VAL A 183 17.20 27.32 6.13
CA VAL A 183 18.24 26.34 5.72
C VAL A 183 17.66 25.21 4.84
N ALA A 184 16.34 25.19 4.59
CA ALA A 184 15.71 24.11 3.83
C ALA A 184 15.86 24.19 2.29
N ASP A 185 16.38 25.29 1.74
CA ASP A 185 16.37 25.55 0.28
C ASP A 185 17.75 25.61 -0.40
N GLU A 186 18.80 25.10 0.26
CA GLU A 186 20.10 24.85 -0.38
C GLU A 186 20.71 23.53 0.14
N ALA A 187 19.92 22.46 0.04
CA ALA A 187 20.41 21.09 0.05
C ALA A 187 19.39 20.19 -0.69
N VAL A 188 19.52 20.11 -2.02
CA VAL A 188 19.27 18.86 -2.76
C VAL A 188 20.50 17.94 -2.58
N VAL A 189 20.98 17.84 -1.34
CA VAL A 189 22.02 16.92 -0.92
C VAL A 189 21.52 16.35 0.39
N ALA A 190 21.13 15.08 0.33
CA ALA A 190 20.98 14.14 1.43
C ALA A 190 20.61 14.77 2.78
N ASP A 191 19.30 14.76 3.08
CA ASP A 191 18.77 15.02 4.41
C ASP A 191 19.62 14.28 5.47
N GLU A 192 20.23 15.07 6.35
CA GLU A 192 21.07 14.60 7.43
C GLU A 192 20.25 13.72 8.37
N LYS A 193 20.61 12.43 8.39
CA LYS A 193 20.46 11.50 9.51
C LYS A 193 19.32 11.84 10.48
N ASP A 194 18.11 11.47 10.09
CA ASP A 194 17.15 10.98 11.07
C ASP A 194 17.78 9.72 11.70
N GLU A 195 18.50 9.89 12.80
CA GLU A 195 19.02 8.82 13.67
C GLU A 195 17.89 8.04 14.37
N ARG A 196 16.66 8.11 13.87
CA ARG A 196 15.69 7.03 14.04
C ARG A 196 16.16 5.87 13.18
N THR A 197 16.93 4.96 13.79
CA THR A 197 17.14 3.55 13.39
C THR A 197 16.39 3.23 12.10
N LYS A 198 17.07 3.17 10.94
CA LYS A 198 16.47 2.75 9.66
C LYS A 198 15.54 1.59 9.97
N LYS A 199 14.23 1.87 10.06
CA LYS A 199 13.29 0.83 10.44
C LYS A 199 13.28 -0.09 9.23
N ASN A 200 13.83 -1.29 9.37
CA ASN A 200 13.68 -2.39 8.42
C ASN A 200 12.19 -2.57 8.16
N ALA A 201 11.67 -1.87 7.17
CA ALA A 201 10.26 -1.83 6.86
C ALA A 201 10.06 -2.48 5.50
N TYR A 202 9.07 -3.35 5.44
CA TYR A 202 8.71 -4.10 4.25
C TYR A 202 7.29 -3.73 3.84
N GLU A 203 7.09 -3.49 2.55
CA GLU A 203 5.81 -3.07 2.00
C GLU A 203 5.03 -4.27 1.44
N VAL A 204 3.74 -4.31 1.79
CA VAL A 204 2.78 -5.28 1.27
C VAL A 204 1.72 -4.51 0.51
N PHE A 205 1.67 -4.75 -0.80
CA PHE A 205 0.69 -4.19 -1.72
C PHE A 205 -0.53 -5.10 -1.72
N PHE A 206 -1.60 -4.72 -1.03
CA PHE A 206 -2.74 -5.61 -0.84
C PHE A 206 -3.93 -5.26 -1.73
N GLY A 207 -4.60 -6.29 -2.22
CA GLY A 207 -6.00 -6.26 -2.66
C GLY A 207 -6.84 -7.06 -1.67
N THR A 208 -7.93 -6.50 -1.17
CA THR A 208 -8.83 -7.23 -0.25
C THR A 208 -10.29 -6.97 -0.54
N THR A 209 -11.08 -8.03 -0.43
CA THR A 209 -12.54 -7.98 -0.55
C THR A 209 -13.23 -7.99 0.82
N ARG A 210 -12.48 -7.67 1.88
CA ARG A 210 -12.99 -7.53 3.24
C ARG A 210 -13.59 -6.14 3.47
N ASN A 211 -14.57 -6.04 4.36
CA ASN A 211 -15.07 -4.74 4.83
C ASN A 211 -14.02 -4.04 5.72
N PRO A 212 -13.75 -2.74 5.50
CA PRO A 212 -12.83 -1.98 6.34
C PRO A 212 -13.41 -1.75 7.73
N ILE A 213 -12.56 -1.77 8.74
CA ILE A 213 -12.85 -1.39 10.12
C ILE A 213 -12.28 0.00 10.33
N PHE A 214 -13.16 0.96 10.63
CA PHE A 214 -12.75 2.32 10.91
C PHE A 214 -12.59 2.55 12.41
N ARG A 215 -11.50 3.23 12.81
CA ARG A 215 -11.32 3.79 14.15
C ARG A 215 -10.89 5.24 14.00
N GLN A 216 -11.60 6.15 14.68
CA GLN A 216 -11.34 7.59 14.63
C GLN A 216 -11.29 8.15 13.19
N GLY A 217 -12.20 7.69 12.32
CA GLY A 217 -12.29 8.14 10.92
C GLY A 217 -11.22 7.57 9.98
N LYS A 218 -10.30 6.72 10.46
CA LYS A 218 -9.26 6.06 9.66
C LYS A 218 -9.53 4.57 9.52
N ILE A 219 -9.19 3.99 8.37
CA ILE A 219 -9.09 2.54 8.22
C ILE A 219 -7.98 2.02 9.14
N ASP A 220 -8.38 1.22 10.12
CA ASP A 220 -7.51 0.63 11.13
C ASP A 220 -7.17 -0.83 10.78
N ASP A 221 -8.15 -1.58 10.29
CA ASP A 221 -8.01 -2.99 9.90
C ASP A 221 -9.09 -3.37 8.86
N PHE A 222 -9.14 -4.64 8.46
CA PHE A 222 -10.22 -5.21 7.66
C PHE A 222 -10.82 -6.45 8.34
N GLY A 223 -12.14 -6.51 8.37
CA GLY A 223 -12.91 -7.54 9.07
C GLY A 223 -12.98 -8.89 8.36
N THR A 224 -13.90 -9.71 8.82
CA THR A 224 -14.20 -11.04 8.25
C THR A 224 -15.41 -11.03 7.33
N GLU A 225 -16.06 -9.88 7.16
CA GLU A 225 -17.22 -9.74 6.29
C GLU A 225 -16.80 -9.38 4.87
N GLN A 226 -17.55 -9.89 3.91
CA GLN A 226 -17.36 -9.64 2.48
C GLN A 226 -17.85 -8.23 2.11
N GLY A 227 -17.00 -7.49 1.42
CA GLY A 227 -17.32 -6.23 0.76
C GLY A 227 -17.82 -6.40 -0.67
N SER A 228 -18.34 -5.29 -1.22
CA SER A 228 -18.92 -5.23 -2.58
C SER A 228 -17.88 -5.17 -3.70
N SER A 229 -16.65 -4.74 -3.41
CA SER A 229 -15.57 -4.61 -4.38
C SER A 229 -14.21 -4.86 -3.74
N THR A 230 -13.19 -5.10 -4.58
CA THR A 230 -11.79 -5.17 -4.16
C THR A 230 -11.32 -3.77 -3.74
N ARG A 231 -10.73 -3.68 -2.57
CA ARG A 231 -10.08 -2.49 -2.02
C ARG A 231 -8.57 -2.66 -2.07
N TYR A 232 -7.89 -1.60 -2.47
CA TYR A 232 -6.46 -1.58 -2.65
C TYR A 232 -5.77 -0.75 -1.58
N GLY A 233 -4.51 -1.07 -1.31
CA GLY A 233 -3.70 -0.26 -0.42
C GLY A 233 -2.31 -0.82 -0.16
N ILE A 234 -1.57 -0.09 0.67
CA ILE A 234 -0.22 -0.44 1.08
C ILE A 234 -0.22 -0.61 2.60
N ALA A 235 0.27 -1.75 3.05
CA ALA A 235 0.55 -2.02 4.44
C ALA A 235 2.06 -1.99 4.68
N LYS A 236 2.49 -1.24 5.70
CA LYS A 236 3.90 -1.15 6.09
C LYS A 236 4.14 -2.02 7.30
N VAL A 237 5.04 -2.99 7.18
CA VAL A 237 5.37 -3.93 8.24
C VAL A 237 6.80 -3.71 8.70
N ILE A 238 7.02 -3.61 10.02
CA ILE A 238 8.37 -3.59 10.57
C ILE A 238 8.89 -5.00 10.73
N VAL A 239 10.03 -5.29 10.12
CA VAL A 239 10.78 -6.53 10.22
C VAL A 239 11.97 -6.29 11.17
N PRO A 240 12.08 -6.97 12.32
CA PRO A 240 13.17 -6.71 13.27
C PRO A 240 14.55 -7.09 12.70
N GLU A 241 15.62 -6.36 13.05
CA GLU A 241 17.01 -6.63 12.60
C GLU A 241 17.50 -8.06 12.92
N GLY A 242 16.96 -8.69 13.97
CA GLY A 242 17.25 -10.06 14.37
C GLY A 242 16.25 -11.11 13.84
N HIS A 243 15.49 -10.79 12.79
CA HIS A 243 14.52 -11.70 12.20
C HIS A 243 15.18 -13.01 11.75
N ARG A 244 14.58 -14.14 12.12
CA ARG A 244 15.00 -15.46 11.64
C ARG A 244 14.10 -15.85 10.48
N LEU A 245 14.71 -16.26 9.37
CA LEU A 245 14.01 -16.85 8.22
C LEU A 245 12.91 -17.80 8.70
N GLY A 246 11.68 -17.56 8.25
CA GLY A 246 10.55 -18.40 8.55
C GLY A 246 9.72 -18.00 9.79
N GLY A 247 10.13 -17.01 10.59
CA GLY A 247 9.52 -16.77 11.92
C GLY A 247 8.80 -15.43 12.09
N ILE A 248 7.49 -15.42 12.37
CA ILE A 248 6.74 -14.18 12.71
C ILE A 248 7.12 -13.62 14.12
N GLY A 249 7.84 -14.41 14.93
CA GLY A 249 8.30 -14.09 16.29
C GLY A 249 7.59 -14.94 17.35
N ARG A 250 8.32 -15.40 18.39
CA ARG A 250 7.72 -16.15 19.51
C ARG A 250 7.12 -15.19 20.53
N ARG A 251 5.80 -15.28 20.76
CA ARG A 251 5.14 -14.76 21.97
C ARG A 251 5.43 -15.78 23.07
N LEU A 252 6.34 -15.50 24.02
CA LEU A 252 6.42 -16.08 25.39
C LEU A 252 7.81 -15.86 26.05
N TRP A 253 7.78 -15.19 27.22
CA TRP A 253 8.80 -15.06 28.30
C TRP A 253 10.09 -14.22 28.15
N ARG A 254 10.56 -13.83 26.95
CA ARG A 254 11.76 -12.95 26.85
C ARG A 254 11.49 -11.43 26.87
N SER A 255 10.22 -11.02 26.92
CA SER A 255 9.80 -9.61 26.88
C SER A 255 10.03 -8.84 28.19
N LEU A 256 10.46 -9.47 29.28
CA LEU A 256 10.64 -8.79 30.56
C LEU A 256 12.00 -8.08 30.70
N LEU A 257 12.96 -8.30 29.79
CA LEU A 257 14.33 -7.80 29.96
C LEU A 257 14.97 -7.12 28.74
N ASN A 258 14.26 -6.94 27.60
CA ASN A 258 14.83 -6.24 26.45
C ASN A 258 13.82 -5.37 25.69
N LYS A 259 14.12 -4.08 25.54
CA LYS A 259 13.29 -3.03 24.91
C LYS A 259 13.24 -3.09 23.35
N LYS A 260 13.69 -4.17 22.70
CA LYS A 260 13.62 -4.32 21.24
C LYS A 260 12.62 -5.43 20.88
N SER A 261 11.53 -5.06 20.21
CA SER A 261 10.48 -5.99 19.73
C SER A 261 11.08 -7.05 18.81
N THR A 262 10.80 -8.33 19.08
CA THR A 262 11.31 -9.49 18.31
C THR A 262 10.34 -10.03 17.28
N SER A 263 9.18 -9.41 17.09
CA SER A 263 8.13 -9.86 16.15
C SER A 263 7.87 -8.83 15.07
N LEU A 264 7.37 -9.31 13.92
CA LEU A 264 6.82 -8.43 12.90
C LEU A 264 5.61 -7.68 13.44
N ARG A 265 5.41 -6.44 12.98
CA ARG A 265 4.28 -5.61 13.39
C ARG A 265 3.81 -4.72 12.25
N LEU A 266 2.49 -4.66 12.05
CA LEU A 266 1.86 -3.68 11.18
C LEU A 266 2.06 -2.28 11.78
N GLU A 267 2.80 -1.43 11.07
CA GLU A 267 3.04 -0.04 11.49
C GLU A 267 2.00 0.90 10.88
N ASP A 268 1.57 0.63 9.66
CA ASP A 268 0.72 1.54 8.91
C ASP A 268 -0.11 0.84 7.85
N LEU A 269 -1.30 1.38 7.61
CA LEU A 269 -2.25 0.94 6.62
C LEU A 269 -2.75 2.16 5.85
N MET A 270 -2.62 2.13 4.52
CA MET A 270 -2.98 3.23 3.63
C MET A 270 -3.82 2.69 2.48
N ALA A 271 -5.10 3.09 2.42
CA ALA A 271 -5.96 2.76 1.29
C ALA A 271 -5.64 3.64 0.07
N LEU A 272 -5.77 3.02 -1.11
CA LEU A 272 -5.60 3.62 -2.43
C LEU A 272 -6.75 3.18 -3.33
N ASN A 273 -7.01 3.99 -4.36
CA ASN A 273 -7.80 3.53 -5.50
C ASN A 273 -6.93 2.59 -6.38
N SER A 274 -7.57 1.90 -7.32
CA SER A 274 -6.89 0.92 -8.18
C SER A 274 -5.77 1.55 -9.01
N ASP A 275 -6.04 2.70 -9.63
CA ASP A 275 -5.11 3.35 -10.55
C ASP A 275 -3.82 3.78 -9.83
N LEU A 276 -3.96 4.46 -8.69
CA LEU A 276 -2.80 4.87 -7.88
C LEU A 276 -2.08 3.67 -7.28
N PHE A 277 -2.79 2.60 -6.92
CA PHE A 277 -2.18 1.39 -6.40
C PHE A 277 -1.19 0.79 -7.41
N PHE A 278 -1.64 0.58 -8.65
CA PHE A 278 -0.79 0.00 -9.70
C PHE A 278 0.29 0.98 -10.19
N LEU A 279 -0.01 2.27 -10.26
CA LEU A 279 1.00 3.30 -10.55
C LEU A 279 2.12 3.28 -9.51
N THR A 280 1.78 3.36 -8.22
CA THR A 280 2.75 3.35 -7.12
C THR A 280 3.59 2.07 -7.13
N LEU A 281 2.94 0.91 -7.31
CA LEU A 281 3.64 -0.38 -7.39
C LEU A 281 4.65 -0.41 -8.54
N SER A 282 4.29 0.11 -9.71
CA SER A 282 5.19 0.18 -10.86
C SER A 282 6.37 1.14 -10.63
N GLU A 283 6.14 2.27 -9.97
CA GLU A 283 7.16 3.27 -9.64
C GLU A 283 8.16 2.73 -8.61
N VAL A 284 7.68 2.11 -7.53
CA VAL A 284 8.52 1.48 -6.49
C VAL A 284 9.40 0.40 -7.10
N SER A 285 8.83 -0.44 -7.97
CA SER A 285 9.59 -1.50 -8.64
C SER A 285 10.69 -0.95 -9.56
N ARG A 286 10.38 0.09 -10.36
CA ARG A 286 11.37 0.76 -11.23
C ARG A 286 12.49 1.45 -10.43
N ALA A 287 12.14 2.13 -9.34
CA ALA A 287 13.11 2.82 -8.48
C ALA A 287 14.05 1.84 -7.75
N GLY A 288 13.60 0.61 -7.47
CA GLY A 288 14.40 -0.43 -6.84
C GLY A 288 15.55 -0.97 -7.69
N GLY A 289 15.59 -0.66 -8.99
CA GLY A 289 16.70 -1.01 -9.91
C GLY A 289 16.93 -2.52 -10.11
N ARG A 290 16.07 -3.38 -9.56
CA ARG A 290 16.12 -4.83 -9.71
C ARG A 290 14.98 -5.25 -10.62
N ASN A 291 15.30 -5.93 -11.72
CA ASN A 291 14.29 -6.48 -12.63
C ASN A 291 13.66 -7.77 -12.05
N GLN A 292 13.15 -7.71 -10.82
CA GLN A 292 12.45 -8.82 -10.18
C GLN A 292 10.99 -8.84 -10.64
N ARG A 293 10.47 -10.04 -10.87
CA ARG A 293 9.05 -10.21 -11.21
C ARG A 293 8.21 -9.92 -9.97
N PRO A 294 7.10 -9.17 -10.10
CA PRO A 294 6.18 -9.01 -8.98
C PRO A 294 5.63 -10.38 -8.56
N THR A 295 5.46 -10.55 -7.25
CA THR A 295 4.99 -11.82 -6.67
C THR A 295 3.74 -11.56 -5.87
N ILE A 296 2.68 -12.32 -6.13
CA ILE A 296 1.41 -12.27 -5.39
C ILE A 296 1.36 -13.47 -4.45
N PHE A 297 1.06 -13.20 -3.18
CA PHE A 297 0.77 -14.20 -2.17
C PHE A 297 -0.73 -14.25 -1.85
N VAL A 298 -1.29 -15.45 -1.78
CA VAL A 298 -2.69 -15.71 -1.41
C VAL A 298 -2.72 -16.57 -0.15
N HIS A 299 -3.31 -16.04 0.92
CA HIS A 299 -3.36 -16.73 2.21
C HIS A 299 -4.38 -17.87 2.24
N GLY A 300 -4.23 -18.78 3.21
CA GLY A 300 -5.12 -19.92 3.45
C GLY A 300 -6.25 -19.65 4.45
N PHE A 301 -6.85 -20.75 4.93
CA PHE A 301 -7.94 -20.79 5.90
C PHE A 301 -7.59 -20.08 7.23
N ASN A 302 -8.62 -19.60 7.94
CA ASN A 302 -8.52 -19.09 9.31
C ASN A 302 -7.45 -18.00 9.51
N THR A 303 -7.39 -17.03 8.59
CA THR A 303 -6.39 -15.96 8.60
C THR A 303 -7.09 -14.60 8.68
N SER A 304 -6.77 -13.78 9.69
CA SER A 304 -7.21 -12.38 9.74
C SER A 304 -6.45 -11.51 8.72
N PHE A 305 -6.95 -10.32 8.40
CA PHE A 305 -6.24 -9.41 7.51
C PHE A 305 -4.82 -9.09 8.02
N GLU A 306 -4.69 -8.70 9.29
CA GLU A 306 -3.38 -8.45 9.90
C GLU A 306 -2.45 -9.67 9.79
N ALA A 307 -2.95 -10.88 10.06
CA ALA A 307 -2.14 -12.10 9.96
C ALA A 307 -1.70 -12.38 8.51
N ALA A 308 -2.57 -12.13 7.53
CA ALA A 308 -2.23 -12.26 6.10
C ALA A 308 -1.14 -11.27 5.69
N VAL A 309 -1.25 -10.01 6.13
CA VAL A 309 -0.25 -8.95 5.89
C VAL A 309 1.10 -9.30 6.50
N LEU A 310 1.12 -9.70 7.78
CA LEU A 310 2.35 -10.09 8.46
C LEU A 310 3.00 -11.31 7.79
N ARG A 311 2.19 -12.29 7.36
CA ARG A 311 2.70 -13.48 6.67
C ARG A 311 3.26 -13.15 5.30
N ALA A 312 2.57 -12.31 4.52
CA ALA A 312 3.05 -11.85 3.23
C ALA A 312 4.36 -11.08 3.37
N ALA A 313 4.44 -10.13 4.31
CA ALA A 313 5.66 -9.37 4.57
C ALA A 313 6.84 -10.28 4.95
N GLN A 314 6.60 -11.25 5.84
CA GLN A 314 7.61 -12.23 6.21
C GLN A 314 8.09 -13.02 5.00
N PHE A 315 7.15 -13.57 4.21
CA PHE A 315 7.45 -14.39 3.05
C PHE A 315 8.21 -13.61 1.97
N GLY A 316 7.74 -12.42 1.60
CA GLY A 316 8.39 -11.58 0.61
C GLY A 316 9.78 -11.11 1.04
N HIS A 317 9.93 -10.72 2.31
CA HIS A 317 11.23 -10.37 2.89
C HIS A 317 12.20 -11.56 2.86
N ASP A 318 11.76 -12.74 3.29
CA ASP A 318 12.57 -13.96 3.34
C ASP A 318 12.98 -14.45 1.93
N LEU A 319 12.16 -14.18 0.92
CA LEU A 319 12.45 -14.44 -0.49
C LEU A 319 13.23 -13.32 -1.19
N GLY A 320 13.56 -12.23 -0.49
CA GLY A 320 14.31 -11.13 -1.09
C GLY A 320 13.58 -10.39 -2.22
N VAL A 321 12.24 -10.38 -2.21
CA VAL A 321 11.40 -9.60 -3.14
C VAL A 321 11.53 -8.13 -2.77
N ALA A 322 12.36 -7.39 -3.50
CA ALA A 322 12.83 -6.07 -3.08
C ALA A 322 11.78 -4.98 -3.19
N GLN A 323 10.91 -5.07 -4.19
CA GLN A 323 9.88 -4.08 -4.52
C GLN A 323 8.62 -4.17 -3.63
N GLY A 324 8.62 -5.04 -2.62
CA GLY A 324 7.42 -5.40 -1.86
C GLY A 324 6.62 -6.52 -2.52
N ILE A 325 5.79 -7.18 -1.74
CA ILE A 325 4.99 -8.34 -2.21
C ILE A 325 3.52 -7.95 -2.39
N GLY A 326 2.89 -8.50 -3.43
CA GLY A 326 1.44 -8.47 -3.59
C GLY A 326 0.76 -9.41 -2.58
N LEU A 327 -0.32 -8.99 -1.94
CA LEU A 327 -1.16 -9.84 -1.10
C LEU A 327 -2.60 -9.77 -1.58
N PHE A 328 -3.19 -10.91 -1.91
CA PHE A 328 -4.64 -10.99 -2.02
C PHE A 328 -5.25 -11.58 -0.75
N SER A 329 -6.13 -10.80 -0.11
CA SER A 329 -6.75 -11.15 1.17
C SER A 329 -8.28 -11.25 1.02
N TRP A 330 -8.79 -12.48 1.02
CA TRP A 330 -10.22 -12.80 1.00
C TRP A 330 -10.77 -12.94 2.44
N PRO A 331 -12.07 -12.75 2.70
CA PRO A 331 -12.66 -12.69 4.04
C PRO A 331 -12.74 -14.06 4.73
N SER A 332 -11.61 -14.53 5.24
CA SER A 332 -11.54 -15.67 6.15
C SER A 332 -11.98 -15.25 7.56
N MET A 333 -12.76 -16.12 8.21
CA MET A 333 -13.40 -15.93 9.52
C MET A 333 -12.42 -15.89 10.70
N GLY A 334 -11.17 -16.34 10.51
CA GLY A 334 -10.16 -16.38 11.58
C GLY A 334 -10.57 -17.24 12.79
N LYS A 335 -11.58 -18.13 12.65
CA LYS A 335 -12.01 -19.10 13.66
C LYS A 335 -12.20 -20.51 13.08
N LYS A 336 -11.79 -21.54 13.83
CA LYS A 336 -11.84 -22.97 13.44
C LYS A 336 -13.25 -23.50 13.08
N ARG A 337 -14.32 -22.91 13.61
CA ARG A 337 -15.72 -23.32 13.30
C ARG A 337 -16.24 -22.77 11.95
N GLY A 338 -15.46 -21.92 11.26
CA GLY A 338 -15.86 -21.27 10.01
C GLY A 338 -15.48 -22.00 8.72
N TYR A 339 -15.06 -23.27 8.77
CA TYR A 339 -14.47 -23.96 7.61
C TYR A 339 -15.30 -23.86 6.32
N ALA A 340 -16.58 -24.28 6.35
CA ALA A 340 -17.45 -24.22 5.17
C ALA A 340 -17.72 -22.77 4.70
N SER A 341 -17.74 -21.81 5.62
CA SER A 341 -17.87 -20.39 5.28
C SER A 341 -16.64 -19.86 4.57
N ASP A 342 -15.45 -20.22 5.05
CA ASP A 342 -14.17 -19.85 4.44
C ASP A 342 -14.00 -20.49 3.07
N GLU A 343 -14.44 -21.75 2.91
CA GLU A 343 -14.43 -22.45 1.62
C GLU A 343 -15.31 -21.72 0.58
N ALA A 344 -16.54 -21.38 0.96
CA ALA A 344 -17.43 -20.60 0.09
C ALA A 344 -16.87 -19.19 -0.20
N ALA A 345 -16.23 -18.56 0.78
CA ALA A 345 -15.58 -17.27 0.60
C ALA A 345 -14.39 -17.35 -0.37
N ALA A 346 -13.51 -18.35 -0.22
CA ALA A 346 -12.38 -18.57 -1.11
C ALA A 346 -12.85 -18.81 -2.56
N GLU A 347 -13.87 -19.65 -2.75
CA GLU A 347 -14.44 -19.92 -4.08
C GLU A 347 -15.06 -18.66 -4.71
N ARG A 348 -15.83 -17.89 -3.93
CA ARG A 348 -16.42 -16.64 -4.42
C ARG A 348 -15.36 -15.62 -4.85
N ASN A 349 -14.22 -15.57 -4.16
CA ASN A 349 -13.20 -14.54 -4.36
C ASN A 349 -12.23 -14.83 -5.51
N LYS A 350 -12.40 -15.94 -6.23
CA LYS A 350 -11.61 -16.25 -7.43
C LYS A 350 -11.72 -15.18 -8.52
N TYR A 351 -12.90 -14.55 -8.67
CA TYR A 351 -13.11 -13.49 -9.66
C TYR A 351 -12.32 -12.22 -9.31
N ALA A 352 -12.39 -11.79 -8.05
CA ALA A 352 -11.64 -10.63 -7.56
C ALA A 352 -10.12 -10.88 -7.59
N LEU A 353 -9.68 -12.11 -7.31
CA LEU A 353 -8.27 -12.49 -7.46
C LEU A 353 -7.85 -12.50 -8.95
N SER A 354 -8.72 -12.93 -9.86
CA SER A 354 -8.45 -12.91 -11.30
C SER A 354 -8.20 -11.49 -11.80
N GLU A 355 -9.04 -10.53 -11.41
CA GLU A 355 -8.86 -9.10 -11.71
C GLU A 355 -7.59 -8.54 -11.06
N PHE A 356 -7.26 -8.97 -9.84
CA PHE A 356 -6.04 -8.55 -9.16
C PHE A 356 -4.77 -9.03 -9.88
N ILE A 357 -4.76 -10.29 -10.33
CA ILE A 357 -3.65 -10.85 -11.13
C ILE A 357 -3.53 -10.09 -12.46
N GLU A 358 -4.64 -9.82 -13.13
CA GLU A 358 -4.68 -9.06 -14.38
C GLU A 358 -4.07 -7.66 -14.23
N GLY A 359 -4.44 -6.92 -13.18
CA GLY A 359 -3.85 -5.60 -12.91
C GLY A 359 -2.33 -5.64 -12.64
N PHE A 360 -1.83 -6.72 -12.03
CA PHE A 360 -0.39 -6.94 -11.89
C PHE A 360 0.27 -7.20 -13.25
N VAL A 361 -0.34 -7.99 -14.14
CA VAL A 361 0.19 -8.21 -15.49
C VAL A 361 0.23 -6.91 -16.28
N ASP A 362 -0.83 -6.10 -16.20
CA ASP A 362 -0.92 -4.81 -16.91
C ASP A 362 0.10 -3.79 -16.39
N ALA A 363 0.38 -3.78 -15.08
CA ALA A 363 1.40 -2.93 -14.47
C ALA A 363 2.83 -3.38 -14.82
N PHE A 364 3.01 -4.64 -15.25
CA PHE A 364 4.31 -5.28 -15.51
C PHE A 364 4.34 -6.08 -16.82
N PRO A 365 4.07 -5.46 -17.98
CA PRO A 365 3.85 -6.16 -19.25
C PRO A 365 5.07 -6.94 -19.75
N GLU A 366 6.29 -6.53 -19.38
CA GLU A 366 7.53 -7.22 -19.77
C GLU A 366 7.98 -8.27 -18.76
N ASN A 367 7.45 -8.25 -17.53
CA ASN A 367 7.93 -9.08 -16.44
C ASN A 367 6.97 -10.22 -16.09
N GLY A 368 5.67 -10.07 -16.38
CA GLY A 368 4.66 -11.01 -15.94
C GLY A 368 4.54 -11.05 -14.41
N VAL A 369 4.01 -12.14 -13.86
CA VAL A 369 3.74 -12.27 -12.42
C VAL A 369 4.02 -13.68 -11.88
N ASN A 370 4.56 -13.76 -10.66
CA ASN A 370 4.66 -15.01 -9.89
C ASN A 370 3.49 -15.11 -8.91
N LEU A 371 2.88 -16.29 -8.81
CA LEU A 371 1.72 -16.55 -7.96
C LEU A 371 2.06 -17.62 -6.93
N VAL A 372 1.83 -17.32 -5.65
CA VAL A 372 2.04 -18.25 -4.55
C VAL A 372 0.78 -18.31 -3.71
N ALA A 373 0.22 -19.51 -3.53
CA ALA A 373 -0.94 -19.72 -2.67
C ALA A 373 -0.66 -20.77 -1.60
N HIS A 374 -1.33 -20.61 -0.45
CA HIS A 374 -1.23 -21.52 0.68
C HIS A 374 -2.58 -22.14 1.02
N SER A 375 -2.61 -23.45 1.25
CA SER A 375 -3.78 -24.18 1.77
C SER A 375 -5.04 -23.90 0.94
N MET A 376 -6.16 -23.54 1.57
CA MET A 376 -7.42 -23.20 0.92
C MET A 376 -7.31 -22.04 -0.09
N GLY A 377 -6.29 -21.17 0.05
CA GLY A 377 -5.99 -20.14 -0.95
C GLY A 377 -5.64 -20.71 -2.32
N CYS A 378 -5.17 -21.96 -2.39
CA CYS A 378 -4.89 -22.65 -3.65
C CYS A 378 -6.18 -22.87 -4.47
N ARG A 379 -7.33 -23.12 -3.82
CA ARG A 379 -8.63 -23.23 -4.51
C ARG A 379 -8.99 -21.92 -5.19
N CYS A 380 -8.85 -20.81 -4.43
CA CYS A 380 -9.09 -19.46 -4.92
C CYS A 380 -8.19 -19.14 -6.11
N LEU A 381 -6.89 -19.44 -6.00
CA LEU A 381 -5.90 -19.19 -7.05
C LEU A 381 -6.18 -20.00 -8.33
N LEU A 382 -6.42 -21.31 -8.20
CA LEU A 382 -6.71 -22.16 -9.36
C LEU A 382 -7.97 -21.69 -10.10
N GLY A 383 -9.04 -21.37 -9.37
CA GLY A 383 -10.25 -20.79 -9.96
C GLY A 383 -10.03 -19.41 -10.58
N ALA A 384 -9.10 -18.60 -10.04
CA ALA A 384 -8.76 -17.28 -10.57
C ALA A 384 -7.99 -17.37 -11.89
N ILE A 385 -7.08 -18.34 -12.01
CA ILE A 385 -6.34 -18.63 -13.25
C ILE A 385 -7.30 -19.17 -14.32
N GLU A 386 -8.18 -20.12 -13.98
CA GLU A 386 -9.23 -20.62 -14.89
C GLU A 386 -10.10 -19.46 -15.42
N ASN A 387 -10.50 -18.54 -14.53
CA ASN A 387 -11.27 -17.37 -14.92
C ASN A 387 -10.46 -16.39 -15.79
N LEU A 388 -9.18 -16.17 -15.47
CA LEU A 388 -8.31 -15.28 -16.23
C LEU A 388 -8.05 -15.83 -17.63
N GLU A 389 -7.74 -17.12 -17.76
CA GLU A 389 -7.51 -17.77 -19.05
C GLU A 389 -8.76 -17.70 -19.94
N SER A 390 -9.96 -17.79 -19.34
CA SER A 390 -11.23 -17.65 -20.05
C SER A 390 -11.52 -16.22 -20.52
N ARG A 391 -11.18 -15.19 -19.72
CA ARG A 391 -11.47 -13.78 -20.01
C ARG A 391 -10.38 -13.09 -20.84
N ASN A 392 -9.12 -13.34 -20.48
CA ASN A 392 -7.93 -12.72 -21.05
C ASN A 392 -6.76 -13.73 -21.12
N PRO A 393 -6.75 -14.61 -22.14
CA PRO A 393 -5.70 -15.61 -22.31
C PRO A 393 -4.28 -15.02 -22.42
N LYS A 394 -4.16 -13.80 -22.95
CA LYS A 394 -2.85 -13.12 -23.06
C LYS A 394 -2.29 -12.76 -21.68
N ALA A 395 -3.13 -12.24 -20.80
CA ALA A 395 -2.72 -11.96 -19.43
C ALA A 395 -2.41 -13.26 -18.67
N ALA A 396 -3.21 -14.31 -18.86
CA ALA A 396 -2.95 -15.62 -18.26
C ALA A 396 -1.57 -16.19 -18.67
N LYS A 397 -1.19 -16.05 -19.95
CA LYS A 397 0.14 -16.45 -20.47
C LYS A 397 1.31 -15.60 -19.97
N SER A 398 1.04 -14.55 -19.21
CA SER A 398 2.08 -13.73 -18.55
C SER A 398 2.35 -14.19 -17.11
N ILE A 399 1.77 -15.33 -16.69
CA ILE A 399 2.08 -15.95 -15.41
C ILE A 399 3.39 -16.73 -15.56
N HIS A 400 4.37 -16.46 -14.70
CA HIS A 400 5.68 -17.10 -14.76
C HIS A 400 5.76 -18.31 -13.82
N GLN A 401 5.36 -18.16 -12.56
CA GLN A 401 5.31 -19.26 -11.59
C GLN A 401 3.92 -19.40 -10.98
N VAL A 402 3.46 -20.65 -10.81
CA VAL A 402 2.34 -21.00 -9.93
C VAL A 402 2.85 -21.96 -8.86
N ILE A 403 2.90 -21.50 -7.62
CA ILE A 403 3.35 -22.28 -6.48
C ILE A 403 2.17 -22.55 -5.56
N LEU A 404 1.85 -23.83 -5.39
CA LEU A 404 0.81 -24.32 -4.50
C LEU A 404 1.48 -24.94 -3.27
N ALA A 405 1.23 -24.41 -2.09
CA ALA A 405 1.76 -24.99 -0.85
C ALA A 405 0.67 -25.54 0.04
N ALA A 406 0.88 -26.79 0.47
CA ALA A 406 -0.07 -27.51 1.31
C ALA A 406 -1.49 -27.42 0.73
N ALA A 407 -1.62 -27.63 -0.59
CA ALA A 407 -2.86 -27.38 -1.32
C ALA A 407 -4.05 -28.14 -0.72
N ASP A 408 -4.96 -27.41 -0.07
CA ASP A 408 -6.26 -27.93 0.32
C ASP A 408 -7.14 -27.88 -0.92
N VAL A 409 -6.95 -28.81 -1.84
CA VAL A 409 -7.68 -28.94 -3.10
C VAL A 409 -8.06 -30.40 -3.25
N ASP A 410 -9.27 -30.66 -3.73
CA ASP A 410 -9.75 -32.01 -4.02
C ASP A 410 -8.93 -32.63 -5.17
N VAL A 411 -8.38 -33.83 -4.95
CA VAL A 411 -7.67 -34.57 -6.00
C VAL A 411 -8.57 -34.88 -7.22
N GLY A 412 -9.90 -34.92 -7.04
CA GLY A 412 -10.86 -35.15 -8.10
C GLY A 412 -11.10 -33.94 -9.01
N ILE A 413 -10.92 -32.71 -8.52
CA ILE A 413 -11.05 -31.49 -9.34
C ILE A 413 -9.73 -31.06 -9.98
N MET A 414 -8.60 -31.43 -9.38
CA MET A 414 -7.27 -31.00 -9.79
C MET A 414 -6.92 -31.33 -11.25
N PRO A 415 -7.31 -32.48 -11.85
CA PRO A 415 -7.06 -32.74 -13.28
C PRO A 415 -7.69 -31.70 -14.22
N ARG A 416 -8.80 -31.06 -13.83
CA ARG A 416 -9.43 -30.00 -14.61
C ARG A 416 -8.84 -28.64 -14.27
N GLN A 417 -8.86 -28.25 -12.99
CA GLN A 417 -8.42 -26.92 -12.56
C GLN A 417 -6.90 -26.72 -12.66
N GLY A 418 -6.12 -27.75 -12.33
CA GLY A 418 -4.66 -27.73 -12.43
C GLY A 418 -4.16 -27.60 -13.86
N THR A 419 -4.96 -27.99 -14.87
CA THR A 419 -4.58 -27.81 -16.28
C THR A 419 -4.37 -26.34 -16.61
N PHE A 420 -5.22 -25.43 -16.12
CA PHE A 420 -5.07 -23.99 -16.34
C PHE A 420 -3.80 -23.43 -15.68
N ALA A 421 -3.43 -23.92 -14.49
CA ALA A 421 -2.18 -23.53 -13.84
C ALA A 421 -0.95 -23.98 -14.63
N VAL A 422 -0.96 -25.21 -15.14
CA VAL A 422 0.14 -25.77 -15.95
C VAL A 422 0.20 -25.17 -17.35
N SER A 423 -0.94 -24.86 -17.97
CA SER A 423 -0.98 -24.29 -19.31
C SER A 423 -0.66 -22.80 -19.31
N SER A 424 -1.07 -22.06 -18.29
CA SER A 424 -0.89 -20.61 -18.23
C SER A 424 0.46 -20.18 -17.68
N ALA A 425 1.10 -20.98 -16.83
CA ALA A 425 2.39 -20.66 -16.23
C ALA A 425 3.58 -21.26 -16.97
N ASP A 426 4.74 -20.61 -16.92
CA ASP A 426 5.99 -21.25 -17.37
C ASP A 426 6.33 -22.48 -16.52
N ARG A 427 5.97 -22.44 -15.23
CA ARG A 427 6.10 -23.59 -14.32
C ARG A 427 5.05 -23.58 -13.20
N ALA A 428 4.53 -24.78 -12.90
CA ALA A 428 3.70 -25.03 -11.74
C ALA A 428 4.40 -26.00 -10.77
N THR A 429 4.43 -25.67 -9.49
CA THR A 429 5.01 -26.53 -8.43
C THR A 429 4.03 -26.68 -7.27
N SER A 430 3.81 -27.92 -6.84
CA SER A 430 3.00 -28.26 -5.66
C SER A 430 3.89 -28.82 -4.56
N TYR A 431 4.05 -28.06 -3.48
CA TYR A 431 4.69 -28.56 -2.27
C TYR A 431 3.69 -29.32 -1.42
N VAL A 432 4.05 -30.54 -1.02
CA VAL A 432 3.19 -31.49 -0.31
C VAL A 432 3.86 -31.97 0.97
N GLY A 433 3.07 -32.29 2.00
CA GLY A 433 3.56 -32.81 3.28
C GLY A 433 3.02 -34.21 3.58
N ASP A 434 3.81 -35.02 4.30
CA ASP A 434 3.41 -36.35 4.77
C ASP A 434 2.76 -36.34 6.17
N LYS A 435 2.97 -35.26 6.93
CA LYS A 435 2.52 -35.07 8.31
C LYS A 435 1.58 -33.87 8.51
N ASP A 436 0.96 -33.38 7.44
CA ASP A 436 0.06 -32.24 7.52
C ASP A 436 -1.28 -32.61 8.17
N ILE A 437 -1.39 -32.34 9.47
CA ILE A 437 -2.59 -32.62 10.28
C ILE A 437 -3.81 -31.84 9.77
N ALA A 438 -3.62 -30.61 9.30
CA ALA A 438 -4.72 -29.77 8.85
C ALA A 438 -5.34 -30.32 7.56
N LEU A 439 -4.49 -30.73 6.60
CA LEU A 439 -4.96 -31.37 5.38
C LEU A 439 -5.56 -32.75 5.63
N ARG A 440 -5.02 -33.55 6.57
CA ARG A 440 -5.64 -34.81 6.98
C ARG A 440 -7.04 -34.59 7.53
N LEU A 441 -7.23 -33.57 8.36
CA LEU A 441 -8.54 -33.23 8.90
C LEU A 441 -9.49 -32.72 7.80
N SER A 442 -8.99 -31.90 6.86
CA SER A 442 -9.76 -31.46 5.70
C SER A 442 -10.19 -32.66 4.83
N GLY A 443 -9.29 -33.59 4.55
CA GLY A 443 -9.62 -34.81 3.80
C GLY A 443 -10.70 -35.64 4.50
N LEU A 444 -10.55 -35.89 5.81
CA LEU A 444 -11.54 -36.58 6.62
C LEU A 444 -12.91 -35.89 6.60
N LEU A 445 -12.94 -34.56 6.68
CA LEU A 445 -14.17 -33.77 6.73
C LEU A 445 -15.01 -33.93 5.44
N HIS A 446 -14.38 -34.02 4.27
CA HIS A 446 -15.11 -34.09 3.00
C HIS A 446 -15.17 -35.50 2.41
N GLY A 447 -14.36 -36.43 2.91
CA GLY A 447 -14.31 -37.81 2.41
C GLY A 447 -13.47 -38.02 1.15
N PHE A 448 -12.57 -37.09 0.81
CA PHE A 448 -11.68 -37.18 -0.37
C PHE A 448 -10.25 -36.73 -0.03
N ASP A 449 -9.27 -37.23 -0.78
CA ASP A 449 -7.87 -36.87 -0.59
C ASP A 449 -7.57 -35.42 -0.99
N ARG A 450 -6.47 -34.88 -0.45
CA ARG A 450 -6.01 -33.51 -0.69
C ARG A 450 -4.71 -33.50 -1.47
N VAL A 451 -4.63 -32.64 -2.49
CA VAL A 451 -3.44 -32.50 -3.35
C VAL A 451 -2.17 -32.20 -2.54
N GLY A 452 -2.28 -31.43 -1.46
CA GLY A 452 -1.16 -31.06 -0.60
C GLY A 452 -0.69 -32.14 0.39
N LEU A 453 -1.36 -33.30 0.45
CA LEU A 453 -1.11 -34.34 1.44
C LEU A 453 -0.63 -35.62 0.77
N VAL A 454 0.35 -36.29 1.37
CA VAL A 454 0.77 -37.64 0.96
C VAL A 454 0.82 -38.59 2.17
N PRO A 455 0.65 -39.91 1.98
CA PRO A 455 0.10 -40.58 0.80
C PRO A 455 -1.45 -40.51 0.74
N PRO A 456 -2.08 -40.69 -0.45
CA PRO A 456 -1.46 -40.90 -1.76
C PRO A 456 -0.91 -39.61 -2.37
N ALA A 457 0.12 -39.70 -3.21
CA ALA A 457 0.64 -38.54 -3.93
C ALA A 457 -0.16 -38.25 -5.20
N PHE A 458 -0.57 -36.99 -5.38
CA PHE A 458 -1.13 -36.51 -6.63
C PHE A 458 -0.01 -36.02 -7.57
N THR A 459 -0.08 -36.43 -8.83
CA THR A 459 0.83 -36.00 -9.90
C THR A 459 0.04 -35.77 -11.19
N MET A 460 0.45 -34.78 -11.97
CA MET A 460 -0.06 -34.57 -13.33
C MET A 460 1.07 -34.04 -14.23
N PRO A 461 1.02 -34.26 -15.56
CA PRO A 461 2.00 -33.70 -16.48
C PRO A 461 2.13 -32.18 -16.32
N GLY A 462 3.37 -31.69 -16.20
CA GLY A 462 3.68 -30.27 -16.04
C GLY A 462 3.48 -29.68 -14.64
N LEU A 463 3.06 -30.49 -13.64
CA LEU A 463 3.03 -30.08 -12.24
C LEU A 463 4.16 -30.78 -11.47
N ASP A 464 5.11 -30.00 -10.96
CA ASP A 464 6.20 -30.51 -10.14
C ASP A 464 5.68 -30.78 -8.71
N THR A 465 5.47 -32.05 -8.34
CA THR A 465 5.09 -32.44 -6.97
C THR A 465 6.34 -32.63 -6.10
N VAL A 466 6.52 -31.76 -5.11
CA VAL A 466 7.70 -31.73 -4.22
C VAL A 466 7.29 -32.08 -2.79
N LEU A 467 7.71 -33.25 -2.31
CA LEU A 467 7.56 -33.67 -0.92
C LEU A 467 8.51 -32.86 -0.03
N VAL A 468 7.92 -32.20 0.95
CA VAL A 468 8.62 -31.55 2.05
C VAL A 468 8.61 -32.50 3.24
N ASN A 469 9.78 -33.05 3.54
CA ASN A 469 10.01 -33.69 4.82
C ASN A 469 10.22 -32.59 5.86
N ASP A 470 9.43 -32.60 6.92
CA ASP A 470 9.75 -31.74 8.06
C ASP A 470 9.47 -32.50 9.35
N THR A 471 10.48 -33.26 9.79
CA THR A 471 10.46 -33.93 11.09
C THR A 471 10.49 -32.94 12.26
N ASP A 472 10.88 -31.67 12.02
CA ASP A 472 11.14 -30.66 13.05
C ASP A 472 9.97 -29.68 13.28
N LEU A 473 8.96 -29.67 12.39
CA LEU A 473 7.83 -28.73 12.51
C LEU A 473 6.73 -29.16 13.49
N GLY A 474 6.60 -30.44 13.81
CA GLY A 474 5.55 -30.92 14.73
C GLY A 474 4.15 -30.40 14.34
N PRO A 475 3.37 -29.76 15.25
CA PRO A 475 2.06 -29.16 14.94
C PRO A 475 2.07 -28.03 13.89
N LEU A 476 3.25 -27.54 13.48
CA LEU A 476 3.43 -26.48 12.48
C LEU A 476 3.63 -26.99 11.05
N ALA A 477 3.53 -28.31 10.83
CA ALA A 477 3.69 -28.97 9.53
C ALA A 477 2.69 -28.53 8.44
N HIS A 478 1.77 -27.59 8.73
CA HIS A 478 0.90 -26.96 7.73
C HIS A 478 1.46 -25.62 7.21
N GLY A 479 2.37 -24.99 7.96
CA GLY A 479 2.94 -23.67 7.67
C GLY A 479 4.35 -23.71 7.07
N TYR A 480 4.82 -24.87 6.61
CA TYR A 480 6.21 -25.09 6.19
C TYR A 480 6.70 -24.15 5.09
N ILE A 481 5.83 -23.71 4.17
CA ILE A 481 6.23 -22.86 3.03
C ILE A 481 6.98 -21.58 3.43
N ALA A 482 6.65 -21.00 4.58
CA ALA A 482 7.42 -19.88 5.11
C ALA A 482 7.90 -20.12 6.53
N GLN A 483 8.29 -21.36 6.83
CA GLN A 483 8.99 -21.74 8.07
C GLN A 483 10.22 -22.62 7.77
N SER A 484 10.12 -23.49 6.76
CA SER A 484 11.23 -24.32 6.28
C SER A 484 12.17 -23.50 5.40
N ARG A 485 13.45 -23.47 5.80
CA ARG A 485 14.50 -22.80 5.03
C ARG A 485 14.76 -23.48 3.70
N ALA A 486 14.68 -24.81 3.66
CA ALA A 486 14.88 -25.57 2.43
C ALA A 486 13.80 -25.19 1.40
N VAL A 487 12.53 -25.13 1.83
CA VAL A 487 11.43 -24.73 0.96
C VAL A 487 11.55 -23.28 0.50
N LEU A 488 11.91 -22.35 1.39
CA LEU A 488 12.15 -20.95 1.02
C LEU A 488 13.31 -20.81 0.03
N ALA A 489 14.38 -21.61 0.18
CA ALA A 489 15.51 -21.62 -0.74
C ALA A 489 15.13 -22.16 -2.13
N ASP A 490 14.35 -23.24 -2.19
CA ASP A 490 13.85 -23.79 -3.47
C ASP A 490 12.92 -22.79 -4.17
N ILE A 491 12.00 -22.15 -3.42
CA ILE A 491 11.14 -21.10 -3.96
C ILE A 491 11.96 -19.92 -4.45
N HIS A 492 12.93 -19.43 -3.68
CA HIS A 492 13.81 -18.35 -4.13
C HIS A 492 14.52 -18.69 -5.44
N ALA A 493 15.04 -19.92 -5.57
CA ALA A 493 15.65 -20.41 -6.80
C ALA A 493 14.65 -20.43 -7.96
N LEU A 494 13.45 -21.00 -7.76
CA LEU A 494 12.37 -21.02 -8.75
C LEU A 494 12.00 -19.62 -9.26
N LEU A 495 11.85 -18.65 -8.33
CA LEU A 495 11.53 -17.27 -8.69
C LEU A 495 12.67 -16.58 -9.46
N SER A 496 13.90 -17.08 -9.34
CA SER A 496 15.10 -16.48 -9.94
C SER A 496 15.50 -17.11 -11.28
N SER A 497 15.48 -18.44 -11.40
CA SER A 497 16.01 -19.18 -12.56
C SER A 497 14.97 -20.00 -13.32
N ASN A 498 13.79 -20.27 -12.75
CA ASN A 498 12.77 -21.16 -13.34
C ASN A 498 13.30 -22.58 -13.68
N ASP A 499 14.30 -23.04 -12.92
CA ASP A 499 14.95 -24.33 -13.17
C ASP A 499 13.97 -25.51 -12.99
N PRO A 500 14.02 -26.52 -13.89
CA PRO A 500 13.25 -27.74 -13.74
C PRO A 500 13.75 -28.58 -12.56
N PRO A 501 12.88 -29.41 -11.94
CA PRO A 501 13.21 -30.13 -10.72
C PRO A 501 14.45 -31.03 -10.79
N GLU A 502 14.79 -31.53 -11.98
CA GLU A 502 15.96 -32.37 -12.23
C GLU A 502 17.29 -31.68 -11.90
N ILE A 503 17.34 -30.34 -11.99
CA ILE A 503 18.56 -29.55 -11.79
C ILE A 503 18.48 -28.62 -10.57
N ARG A 504 17.36 -28.63 -9.85
CA ARG A 504 17.21 -27.89 -8.59
C ARG A 504 18.04 -28.55 -7.50
N PHE A 505 19.04 -27.83 -6.99
CA PHE A 505 20.06 -28.33 -6.06
C PHE A 505 19.49 -29.08 -4.84
N SER A 506 18.34 -28.65 -4.34
CA SER A 506 17.69 -29.21 -3.15
C SER A 506 16.81 -30.43 -3.41
N LEU A 507 16.62 -30.87 -4.66
CA LEU A 507 15.65 -31.91 -5.00
C LEU A 507 16.29 -33.24 -5.41
N GLY A 508 15.72 -34.33 -4.91
CA GLY A 508 16.01 -35.69 -5.34
C GLY A 508 14.74 -36.44 -5.76
N GLU A 509 14.89 -37.43 -6.65
CA GLU A 509 13.78 -38.31 -7.00
C GLU A 509 13.35 -39.16 -5.80
N HIS A 510 12.03 -39.34 -5.64
CA HIS A 510 11.44 -40.17 -4.62
C HIS A 510 10.23 -40.92 -5.15
N VAL A 511 9.96 -42.10 -4.61
CA VAL A 511 8.80 -42.93 -4.99
C VAL A 511 7.95 -43.20 -3.76
N ILE A 512 6.68 -42.79 -3.80
CA ILE A 512 5.71 -43.03 -2.73
C ILE A 512 4.46 -43.69 -3.30
N GLY A 513 4.09 -44.85 -2.78
CA GLY A 513 2.91 -45.60 -3.26
C GLY A 513 2.97 -45.98 -4.75
N GLY A 514 4.17 -46.09 -5.33
CA GLY A 514 4.38 -46.35 -6.76
C GLY A 514 4.39 -45.10 -7.65
N THR A 515 4.13 -43.92 -7.09
CA THR A 515 4.16 -42.64 -7.80
C THR A 515 5.52 -41.96 -7.63
N ARG A 516 6.15 -41.56 -8.74
CA ARG A 516 7.39 -40.78 -8.75
C ARG A 516 7.10 -39.31 -8.48
N ILE A 517 7.78 -38.75 -7.50
CA ILE A 517 7.72 -37.35 -7.10
C ILE A 517 9.14 -36.83 -6.80
N TRP A 518 9.26 -35.53 -6.53
CA TRP A 518 10.48 -34.93 -6.03
C TRP A 518 10.43 -34.84 -4.52
N LYS A 519 11.59 -34.86 -3.87
CA LYS A 519 11.71 -34.71 -2.43
C LYS A 519 12.81 -33.70 -2.13
N ILE A 520 12.51 -32.77 -1.24
CA ILE A 520 13.51 -31.83 -0.75
C ILE A 520 14.49 -32.56 0.18
N ALA A 521 15.78 -32.33 -0.04
CA ALA A 521 16.83 -32.84 0.84
C ALA A 521 16.74 -32.15 2.21
N ASP A 522 16.87 -32.96 3.27
CA ASP A 522 16.84 -32.50 4.67
C ASP A 522 18.06 -31.66 5.05
#